data_AF-A0A455U9S7-F1
#
_entry.id   AF-A0A455U9S7-F1
#
_cell.length_a   1.000
_cell.length_b   1.000
_cell.length_c   1.000
_cell.angle_alpha   90.00
_cell.angle_beta   90.00
_cell.angle_gamma   90.00
#
_symmetry.space_group_name_H-M   'P 1'
#
loop_
_entity.id
_entity.type
_entity.pdbx_description
1 polymer ?
#
loop_
_entity_poly.entity_id
_entity_poly.type
_entity_poly.pdbx_seq_one_letter_code
_entity_poly.pdbx_strand_id
1 'polypeptide(L)'
;MRPWLIIVVSAVVIAGLASAVASHEPFETKLVRLEAQRALPVLASSLKQESPELNALFLSYAENEALWMSASLAILRYGDVAREVLVEYGLSPQFQKVLTRFGADTVLPISYFRTHDVATLRAQHWIGEHYQQLSRWWSDAEGDADGEFTPHRRGQMGIALLDANGHALLNQFVVNDQNEVAWLQGERVVAGVGDFFTSGLRDLESQWRQGEEIGAGI
;
A
#
# COMPACT_ATOMS: atom_id res chain seq x y z
N MET A 1 4.58 4.42 -60.19
CA MET A 1 3.58 4.74 -59.15
C MET A 1 3.52 6.25 -59.00
N ARG A 2 2.34 6.87 -58.98
CA ARG A 2 2.22 8.33 -58.92
C ARG A 2 2.70 8.84 -57.55
N PRO A 3 3.65 9.78 -57.48
CA PRO A 3 4.27 10.21 -56.21
C PRO A 3 3.25 10.78 -55.20
N TRP A 4 2.14 11.32 -55.70
CA TRP A 4 1.04 11.80 -54.86
C TRP A 4 0.35 10.68 -54.05
N LEU A 5 0.26 9.46 -54.58
CA LEU A 5 -0.31 8.32 -53.84
C LEU A 5 0.57 7.94 -52.64
N ILE A 6 1.89 8.08 -52.74
CA ILE A 6 2.82 7.78 -51.65
C ILE A 6 2.64 8.79 -50.50
N ILE A 7 2.42 10.07 -50.83
CA ILE A 7 2.16 11.13 -49.84
C ILE A 7 0.83 10.88 -49.12
N VAL A 8 -0.23 10.50 -49.84
CA VAL A 8 -1.54 10.22 -49.23
C VAL A 8 -1.47 9.02 -48.30
N VAL A 9 -0.82 7.93 -48.74
CA VAL A 9 -0.68 6.71 -47.92
C VAL A 9 0.15 6.99 -46.66
N SER A 10 1.26 7.73 -46.78
CA SER A 10 2.08 8.08 -45.62
C SER A 10 1.35 9.00 -44.64
N ALA A 11 0.57 9.98 -45.13
CA ALA A 11 -0.25 10.83 -44.27
C ALA A 11 -1.32 10.04 -43.48
N VAL A 12 -1.98 9.06 -44.13
CA VAL A 12 -2.96 8.19 -43.46
C VAL A 12 -2.30 7.30 -42.41
N VAL A 13 -1.12 6.75 -42.70
CA VAL A 13 -0.36 5.95 -41.73
C VAL A 13 0.07 6.79 -40.53
N ILE A 14 0.58 8.01 -40.75
CA ILE A 14 0.99 8.91 -39.68
C ILE A 14 -0.21 9.33 -38.83
N ALA A 15 -1.34 9.67 -39.46
CA ALA A 15 -2.57 10.04 -38.74
C ALA A 15 -3.13 8.86 -37.93
N GLY A 16 -3.12 7.65 -38.51
CA GLY A 16 -3.55 6.44 -37.82
C GLY A 16 -2.66 6.11 -36.61
N LEU A 17 -1.34 6.22 -36.77
CA LEU A 17 -0.39 6.04 -35.67
C LEU A 17 -0.54 7.11 -34.59
N ALA A 18 -0.71 8.38 -34.97
CA ALA A 18 -0.92 9.46 -34.01
C ALA A 18 -2.23 9.29 -33.23
N SER A 19 -3.30 8.83 -33.89
CA SER A 19 -4.58 8.55 -33.25
C SER A 19 -4.53 7.34 -32.32
N ALA A 20 -3.71 6.34 -32.62
CA ALA A 20 -3.53 5.17 -31.77
C ALA A 20 -2.67 5.47 -30.53
N VAL A 21 -1.72 6.41 -30.66
CA VAL A 21 -0.85 6.87 -29.57
C VAL A 21 -1.54 7.93 -28.71
N ALA A 22 -2.50 8.67 -29.25
CA ALA A 22 -3.34 9.59 -28.50
C ALA A 22 -4.23 8.81 -27.53
N SER A 23 -3.73 8.62 -26.31
CA SER A 23 -4.42 8.00 -25.20
C SER A 23 -5.79 8.65 -24.98
N HIS A 24 -6.85 7.93 -25.39
CA HIS A 24 -8.23 8.25 -25.04
C HIS A 24 -8.45 7.86 -23.57
N GLU A 25 -7.95 8.68 -22.65
CA GLU A 25 -8.37 8.58 -21.26
C GLU A 25 -9.84 9.07 -21.17
N PRO A 26 -10.77 8.28 -20.62
CA PRO A 26 -12.16 8.69 -20.48
C PRO A 26 -12.28 10.02 -19.73
N PHE A 27 -13.25 10.85 -20.12
CA PHE A 27 -13.42 12.18 -19.53
C PHE A 27 -13.60 12.14 -18.00
N GLU A 28 -14.38 11.18 -17.50
CA GLU A 28 -14.63 10.98 -16.07
C GLU A 28 -13.33 10.69 -15.30
N THR A 29 -12.49 9.81 -15.83
CA THR A 29 -11.19 9.45 -15.27
C THR A 29 -10.27 10.68 -15.18
N LYS A 30 -10.25 11.50 -16.23
CA LYS A 30 -9.49 12.75 -16.26
C LYS A 30 -10.02 13.76 -15.24
N LEU A 31 -11.34 13.86 -15.08
CA LEU A 31 -11.98 14.75 -14.11
C LEU A 31 -11.62 14.35 -12.67
N VAL A 32 -11.74 13.07 -12.32
CA VAL A 32 -11.39 12.55 -10.98
C VAL A 32 -9.93 12.88 -10.64
N ARG A 33 -9.01 12.63 -11.58
CA ARG A 33 -7.58 12.94 -11.39
C ARG A 33 -7.34 14.44 -11.16
N LEU A 34 -7.95 15.30 -11.97
CA LEU A 34 -7.81 16.75 -11.83
C LEU A 34 -8.39 17.25 -10.51
N GLU A 35 -9.52 16.69 -10.08
CA GLU A 35 -10.16 17.08 -8.82
C GLU A 35 -9.36 16.62 -7.60
N ALA A 36 -8.80 15.39 -7.64
CA ALA A 36 -7.88 14.90 -6.60
C ALA A 36 -6.65 15.81 -6.47
N GLN A 37 -6.06 16.25 -7.58
CA GLN A 37 -4.91 17.17 -7.58
C GLN A 37 -5.27 18.56 -7.05
N ARG A 38 -6.50 19.04 -7.27
CA ARG A 38 -6.97 20.32 -6.72
C ARG A 38 -7.24 20.23 -5.22
N ALA A 39 -7.86 19.14 -4.79
CA ALA A 39 -8.17 18.90 -3.38
C ALA A 39 -6.89 18.68 -2.54
N LEU A 40 -5.89 18.01 -3.12
CA LEU A 40 -4.62 17.68 -2.46
C LEU A 40 -3.43 18.22 -3.28
N PRO A 41 -3.18 19.55 -3.27
CA PRO A 41 -2.15 20.18 -4.09
C PRO A 41 -0.74 19.70 -3.74
N VAL A 42 -0.49 19.33 -2.47
CA VAL A 42 0.79 18.79 -2.00
C VAL A 42 1.14 17.46 -2.69
N LEU A 43 0.12 16.65 -3.02
CA LEU A 43 0.30 15.35 -3.66
C LEU A 43 0.10 15.39 -5.17
N ALA A 44 -0.16 16.57 -5.77
CA ALA A 44 -0.59 16.66 -7.16
C ALA A 44 0.36 15.99 -8.16
N SER A 45 1.67 16.09 -7.95
CA SER A 45 2.69 15.47 -8.79
C SER A 45 2.73 13.95 -8.68
N SER A 46 2.49 13.41 -7.48
CA SER A 46 2.39 11.98 -7.20
C SER A 46 1.09 11.42 -7.78
N LEU A 47 -0.06 12.03 -7.43
CA LEU A 47 -1.39 11.63 -7.90
C LEU A 47 -1.54 11.63 -9.43
N LYS A 48 -0.81 12.51 -10.12
CA LYS A 48 -0.76 12.53 -11.59
C LYS A 48 -0.25 11.21 -12.19
N GLN A 49 0.62 10.50 -11.48
CA GLN A 49 1.22 9.24 -11.92
C GLN A 49 0.45 8.01 -11.41
N GLU A 50 -0.43 8.21 -10.43
CA GLU A 50 -1.23 7.13 -9.84
C GLU A 50 -2.45 6.77 -10.68
N SER A 51 -3.00 5.59 -10.39
CA SER A 51 -4.19 5.09 -11.08
C SER A 51 -5.44 5.92 -10.77
N PRO A 52 -6.48 5.84 -11.61
CA PRO A 52 -7.75 6.53 -11.35
C PRO A 52 -8.42 6.12 -10.03
N GLU A 53 -8.32 4.85 -9.66
CA GLU A 53 -8.88 4.29 -8.43
C GLU A 53 -8.21 4.92 -7.20
N LEU A 54 -6.88 5.04 -7.24
CA LEU A 54 -6.13 5.74 -6.19
C LEU A 54 -6.46 7.23 -6.16
N ASN A 55 -6.59 7.90 -7.31
CA ASN A 55 -7.02 9.30 -7.34
C ASN A 55 -8.40 9.49 -6.71
N ALA A 56 -9.36 8.61 -6.99
CA ALA A 56 -10.68 8.62 -6.36
C ALA A 56 -10.59 8.39 -4.84
N LEU A 57 -9.75 7.44 -4.42
CA LEU A 57 -9.53 7.16 -3.01
C LEU A 57 -8.95 8.38 -2.27
N PHE A 58 -7.90 9.00 -2.80
CA PHE A 58 -7.30 10.19 -2.20
C PHE A 58 -8.26 11.38 -2.19
N LEU A 59 -9.09 11.54 -3.23
CA LEU A 59 -10.16 12.53 -3.21
C LEU A 59 -11.16 12.26 -2.08
N SER A 60 -11.54 11.00 -1.83
CA SER A 60 -12.40 10.63 -0.70
C SER A 60 -11.76 10.89 0.67
N TYR A 61 -10.43 10.91 0.73
CA TYR A 61 -9.65 11.19 1.95
C TYR A 61 -9.34 12.68 2.14
N ALA A 62 -9.70 13.56 1.20
CA ALA A 62 -9.21 14.93 1.16
C ALA A 62 -9.52 15.74 2.43
N GLU A 63 -10.63 15.44 3.11
CA GLU A 63 -11.03 16.11 4.35
C GLU A 63 -10.35 15.53 5.61
N ASN A 64 -9.68 14.39 5.51
CA ASN A 64 -9.03 13.71 6.63
C ASN A 64 -7.51 13.65 6.43
N GLU A 65 -6.82 14.62 7.04
CA GLU A 65 -5.37 14.79 6.92
C GLU A 65 -4.58 13.55 7.31
N ALA A 66 -4.89 12.98 8.47
CA ALA A 66 -4.21 11.79 8.97
C ALA A 66 -4.33 10.61 7.99
N LEU A 67 -5.48 10.49 7.32
CA LEU A 67 -5.78 9.37 6.42
C LEU A 67 -5.04 9.50 5.09
N TRP A 68 -5.11 10.66 4.42
CA TRP A 68 -4.37 10.85 3.16
C TRP A 68 -2.86 10.87 3.40
N MET A 69 -2.38 11.43 4.51
CA MET A 69 -0.95 11.39 4.85
C MET A 69 -0.47 9.96 5.07
N SER A 70 -1.21 9.16 5.84
CA SER A 70 -0.86 7.76 6.10
C SER A 70 -0.88 6.92 4.82
N ALA A 71 -1.86 7.14 3.94
CA ALA A 71 -1.92 6.49 2.63
C ALA A 71 -0.75 6.91 1.73
N SER A 72 -0.43 8.20 1.67
CA SER A 72 0.68 8.71 0.85
C SER A 72 2.03 8.18 1.33
N LEU A 73 2.24 8.11 2.65
CA LEU A 73 3.44 7.52 3.24
C LEU A 73 3.54 6.02 2.97
N ALA A 74 2.42 5.29 2.99
CA ALA A 74 2.39 3.87 2.62
C ALA A 74 2.85 3.66 1.18
N ILE A 75 2.35 4.46 0.22
CA ILE A 75 2.79 4.39 -1.19
C ILE A 75 4.26 4.75 -1.33
N LEU A 76 4.71 5.79 -0.63
CA LEU A 76 6.12 6.21 -0.66
C LEU A 76 7.06 5.13 -0.14
N ARG A 77 6.67 4.42 0.94
CA ARG A 77 7.52 3.44 1.62
C ARG A 77 7.44 2.04 1.00
N TYR A 78 6.27 1.64 0.53
CA TYR A 78 5.99 0.25 0.14
C TYR A 78 5.55 0.08 -1.31
N GLY A 79 5.41 1.17 -2.06
CA GLY A 79 5.12 1.15 -3.49
C GLY A 79 3.87 0.34 -3.81
N ASP A 80 4.03 -0.68 -4.65
CA ASP A 80 2.92 -1.47 -5.19
C ASP A 80 2.16 -2.25 -4.11
N VAL A 81 2.85 -2.72 -3.06
CA VAL A 81 2.21 -3.38 -1.91
C VAL A 81 1.15 -2.46 -1.27
N ALA A 82 1.50 -1.18 -1.08
CA ALA A 82 0.55 -0.21 -0.55
C ALA A 82 -0.55 0.12 -1.56
N ARG A 83 -0.23 0.28 -2.85
CA ARG A 83 -1.23 0.57 -3.89
C ARG A 83 -2.30 -0.51 -3.96
N GLU A 84 -1.90 -1.78 -3.97
CA GLU A 84 -2.83 -2.91 -4.01
C GLU A 84 -3.76 -2.94 -2.80
N VAL A 85 -3.21 -2.78 -1.59
CA VAL A 85 -4.00 -2.74 -0.36
C VAL A 85 -4.94 -1.53 -0.31
N LEU A 86 -4.47 -0.36 -0.74
CA LEU A 86 -5.27 0.87 -0.75
C LEU A 86 -6.42 0.78 -1.75
N VAL A 87 -6.18 0.26 -2.97
CA VAL A 87 -7.23 0.07 -3.96
C VAL A 87 -8.30 -0.90 -3.45
N GLU A 88 -7.88 -1.99 -2.80
CA GLU A 88 -8.81 -3.05 -2.40
C GLU A 88 -9.56 -2.75 -1.09
N TYR A 89 -8.91 -2.11 -0.12
CA TYR A 89 -9.47 -1.90 1.22
C TYR A 89 -9.63 -0.43 1.62
N GLY A 90 -9.12 0.52 0.83
CA GLY A 90 -9.09 1.95 1.20
C GLY A 90 -10.46 2.54 1.53
N LEU A 91 -11.53 2.09 0.88
CA LEU A 91 -12.88 2.57 1.17
C LEU A 91 -13.54 1.91 2.40
N SER A 92 -12.91 0.89 2.99
CA SER A 92 -13.42 0.24 4.21
C SER A 92 -13.23 1.16 5.43
N PRO A 93 -14.28 1.45 6.22
CA PRO A 93 -14.15 2.20 7.47
C PRO A 93 -13.22 1.54 8.48
N GLN A 94 -13.20 0.20 8.53
CA GLN A 94 -12.32 -0.56 9.42
C GLN A 94 -10.86 -0.36 9.01
N PHE A 95 -10.57 -0.43 7.70
CA PHE A 95 -9.25 -0.13 7.16
C PHE A 95 -8.82 1.30 7.47
N GLN A 96 -9.68 2.29 7.21
CA GLN A 96 -9.37 3.70 7.47
C GLN A 96 -9.06 3.96 8.95
N LYS A 97 -9.78 3.28 9.86
CA LYS A 97 -9.52 3.33 11.30
C LYS A 97 -8.13 2.79 11.65
N VAL A 98 -7.74 1.63 11.13
CA VAL A 98 -6.41 1.07 11.43
C VAL A 98 -5.30 1.86 10.75
N LEU A 99 -5.51 2.35 9.52
CA LEU A 99 -4.55 3.16 8.78
C LEU A 99 -4.27 4.50 9.48
N THR A 100 -5.31 5.17 9.99
CA THR A 100 -5.13 6.43 10.76
C THR A 100 -4.50 6.18 12.12
N ARG A 101 -4.81 5.05 12.76
CA ARG A 101 -4.30 4.71 14.10
C ARG A 101 -2.86 4.25 14.09
N PHE A 102 -2.46 3.47 13.10
CA PHE A 102 -1.16 2.79 13.07
C PHE A 102 -0.25 3.25 11.92
N GLY A 103 -0.75 4.10 11.02
CA GLY A 103 0.03 4.69 9.94
C GLY A 103 0.33 3.72 8.80
N ALA A 104 1.33 4.08 8.00
CA ALA A 104 1.68 3.43 6.73
C ALA A 104 1.85 1.90 6.82
N ASP A 105 2.42 1.42 7.92
CA ASP A 105 2.84 0.02 8.11
C ASP A 105 1.63 -0.94 8.22
N THR A 106 0.43 -0.39 8.40
CA THR A 106 -0.85 -1.09 8.33
C THR A 106 -1.00 -1.95 7.09
N VAL A 107 -0.44 -1.53 5.95
CA VAL A 107 -0.57 -2.27 4.69
C VAL A 107 0.15 -3.62 4.70
N LEU A 108 1.17 -3.79 5.55
CA LEU A 108 1.99 -5.00 5.58
C LEU A 108 1.22 -6.25 6.02
N PRO A 109 0.63 -6.34 7.24
CA PRO A 109 -0.11 -7.52 7.64
C PRO A 109 -1.26 -7.82 6.67
N ILE A 110 -1.96 -6.79 6.18
CA ILE A 110 -3.10 -6.95 5.29
C ILE A 110 -2.66 -7.57 3.96
N SER A 111 -1.56 -7.07 3.38
CA SER A 111 -0.97 -7.66 2.18
C SER A 111 -0.55 -9.11 2.41
N TYR A 112 0.11 -9.40 3.53
CA TYR A 112 0.59 -10.75 3.83
C TYR A 112 -0.56 -11.76 3.95
N PHE A 113 -1.61 -11.44 4.73
CA PHE A 113 -2.77 -12.31 4.88
C PHE A 113 -3.51 -12.50 3.55
N ARG A 114 -3.60 -11.46 2.71
CA ARG A 114 -4.20 -11.57 1.38
C ARG A 114 -3.46 -12.58 0.50
N THR A 115 -2.13 -12.53 0.45
CA THR A 115 -1.35 -13.34 -0.49
C THR A 115 -1.04 -14.76 -0.01
N HIS A 116 -1.13 -15.03 1.30
CA HIS A 116 -0.81 -16.34 1.88
C HIS A 116 -2.05 -17.04 2.46
N ASP A 117 -2.21 -18.33 2.17
CA ASP A 117 -3.28 -19.13 2.75
C ASP A 117 -3.05 -19.36 4.24
N VAL A 118 -4.00 -18.90 5.05
CA VAL A 118 -3.91 -18.91 6.53
C VAL A 118 -4.23 -20.28 7.13
N ALA A 119 -4.37 -21.33 6.33
CA ALA A 119 -4.76 -22.67 6.80
C ALA A 119 -3.72 -23.35 7.71
N THR A 120 -2.49 -22.81 7.80
CA THR A 120 -1.41 -23.33 8.66
C THR A 120 -0.67 -22.25 9.44
N LEU A 121 -1.27 -21.08 9.64
CA LEU A 121 -0.62 -20.05 10.42
C LEU A 121 -0.88 -20.27 11.92
N ARG A 122 0.25 -20.44 12.61
CA ARG A 122 0.51 -20.62 14.04
C ARG A 122 0.09 -19.40 14.87
N ALA A 123 -1.05 -18.82 14.53
CA ALA A 123 -1.62 -17.66 15.18
C ALA A 123 -2.51 -18.06 16.37
N GLN A 124 -2.40 -19.28 16.91
CA GLN A 124 -3.02 -19.66 18.18
C GLN A 124 -2.74 -18.64 19.31
N HIS A 125 -1.58 -17.95 19.26
CA HIS A 125 -1.26 -16.87 20.20
C HIS A 125 -2.15 -15.60 20.03
N TRP A 126 -2.42 -15.16 18.80
CA TRP A 126 -3.12 -13.89 18.52
C TRP A 126 -4.62 -14.07 18.22
N ILE A 127 -4.99 -15.25 17.72
CA ILE A 127 -6.34 -15.67 17.38
C ILE A 127 -7.06 -16.24 18.62
N GLY A 128 -6.33 -16.79 19.61
CA GLY A 128 -6.92 -17.55 20.72
C GLY A 128 -8.07 -16.88 21.48
N GLU A 129 -7.90 -15.63 21.92
CA GLU A 129 -8.93 -14.94 22.74
C GLU A 129 -9.88 -14.07 21.90
N HIS A 130 -9.40 -13.46 20.82
CA HIS A 130 -10.17 -12.50 20.03
C HIS A 130 -10.96 -13.13 18.87
N TYR A 131 -10.55 -14.30 18.37
CA TYR A 131 -11.27 -14.97 17.27
C TYR A 131 -12.69 -15.36 17.63
N GLN A 132 -12.97 -15.78 18.88
CA GLN A 132 -14.33 -16.11 19.31
C GLN A 132 -15.29 -14.91 19.33
N GLN A 133 -14.75 -13.68 19.41
CA GLN A 133 -15.54 -12.45 19.30
C GLN A 133 -15.74 -12.05 17.83
N LEU A 134 -14.70 -12.18 17.00
CA LEU A 134 -14.80 -11.84 15.58
C LEU A 134 -15.56 -12.90 14.76
N SER A 135 -15.48 -14.17 15.14
CA SER A 135 -16.17 -15.27 14.45
C SER A 135 -17.69 -15.11 14.50
N ARG A 136 -18.24 -14.52 15.57
CA ARG A 136 -19.67 -14.20 15.67
C ARG A 136 -20.09 -13.08 14.71
N TRP A 137 -19.24 -12.08 14.54
CA TRP A 137 -19.50 -10.96 13.63
C TRP A 137 -19.42 -11.41 12.16
N TRP A 138 -18.64 -12.45 11.87
CA TRP A 138 -18.54 -13.02 10.53
C TRP A 138 -19.57 -14.12 10.27
N SER A 139 -19.94 -14.91 11.29
CA SER A 139 -20.99 -15.94 11.18
C SER A 139 -22.39 -15.34 10.98
N ASP A 140 -22.68 -14.18 11.58
CA ASP A 140 -23.99 -13.52 11.41
C ASP A 140 -24.16 -12.85 10.04
N ALA A 141 -23.07 -12.64 9.29
CA ALA A 141 -23.10 -12.18 7.91
C ALA A 141 -23.30 -13.33 6.89
N GLU A 142 -23.34 -14.58 7.35
CA GLU A 142 -23.17 -15.78 6.51
C GLU A 142 -24.42 -16.66 6.49
N GLY A 143 -25.23 -16.47 5.45
CA GLY A 143 -26.18 -17.47 4.97
C GLY A 143 -25.55 -18.57 4.11
N ASP A 144 -24.22 -18.66 4.01
CA ASP A 144 -23.51 -19.69 3.25
C ASP A 144 -22.27 -20.18 4.02
N ALA A 145 -22.44 -21.30 4.70
CA ALA A 145 -21.44 -21.96 5.55
C ALA A 145 -20.38 -22.76 4.75
N ASP A 146 -20.01 -22.29 3.56
CA ASP A 146 -19.00 -22.90 2.69
C ASP A 146 -18.04 -21.86 2.07
N GLY A 147 -17.96 -20.67 2.68
CA GLY A 147 -17.18 -19.54 2.19
C GLY A 147 -15.66 -19.79 2.21
N GLU A 148 -15.12 -20.26 1.09
CA GLU A 148 -13.69 -20.34 0.80
C GLU A 148 -12.97 -19.06 1.28
N PHE A 149 -11.85 -19.19 1.97
CA PHE A 149 -11.04 -18.07 2.45
C PHE A 149 -10.39 -17.35 1.26
N THR A 150 -11.18 -16.59 0.50
CA THR A 150 -10.69 -15.82 -0.64
C THR A 150 -9.60 -14.85 -0.19
N PRO A 151 -8.66 -14.47 -1.09
CA PRO A 151 -7.64 -13.47 -0.78
C PRO A 151 -8.21 -12.20 -0.15
N HIS A 152 -9.37 -11.75 -0.64
CA HIS A 152 -10.08 -10.59 -0.09
C HIS A 152 -10.48 -10.78 1.39
N ARG A 153 -11.12 -11.92 1.70
CA ARG A 153 -11.54 -12.23 3.08
C ARG A 153 -10.34 -12.37 4.02
N ARG A 154 -9.23 -12.91 3.55
CA ARG A 154 -8.01 -12.99 4.36
C ARG A 154 -7.41 -11.62 4.65
N GLY A 155 -7.42 -10.69 3.68
CA GLY A 155 -7.01 -9.30 3.94
C GLY A 155 -7.92 -8.61 4.96
N GLN A 156 -9.24 -8.81 4.88
CA GLN A 156 -10.18 -8.34 5.90
C GLN A 156 -9.87 -8.91 7.30
N MET A 157 -9.46 -10.17 7.38
CA MET A 157 -8.98 -10.75 8.63
C MET A 157 -7.69 -10.07 9.12
N GLY A 158 -6.76 -9.74 8.22
CA GLY A 158 -5.58 -8.95 8.56
C GLY A 158 -5.93 -7.59 9.19
N ILE A 159 -6.93 -6.89 8.66
CA ILE A 159 -7.44 -5.62 9.23
C ILE A 159 -7.97 -5.85 10.65
N ALA A 160 -8.77 -6.90 10.83
CA ALA A 160 -9.46 -7.14 12.09
C ALA A 160 -8.49 -7.62 13.19
N LEU A 161 -7.51 -8.45 12.83
CA LEU A 161 -6.41 -8.84 13.71
C LEU A 161 -5.54 -7.63 14.07
N LEU A 162 -5.32 -6.71 13.13
CA LEU A 162 -4.56 -5.49 13.41
C LEU A 162 -5.31 -4.55 14.36
N ASP A 163 -6.63 -4.38 14.22
CA ASP A 163 -7.40 -3.55 15.15
C ASP A 163 -7.36 -4.11 16.58
N ALA A 164 -7.36 -5.44 16.72
CA ALA A 164 -7.30 -6.13 18.01
C ALA A 164 -5.89 -6.12 18.65
N ASN A 165 -4.85 -6.39 17.86
CA ASN A 165 -3.49 -6.63 18.37
C ASN A 165 -2.55 -5.41 18.24
N GLY A 166 -2.88 -4.46 17.37
CA GLY A 166 -2.13 -3.23 17.13
C GLY A 166 -0.66 -3.46 16.78
N HIS A 167 0.22 -2.64 17.36
CA HIS A 167 1.65 -2.68 17.08
C HIS A 167 2.32 -4.02 17.38
N ALA A 168 1.77 -4.82 18.29
CA ALA A 168 2.32 -6.14 18.60
C ALA A 168 2.28 -7.07 17.38
N LEU A 169 1.22 -6.96 16.56
CA LEU A 169 1.10 -7.64 15.27
C LEU A 169 1.97 -6.95 14.21
N LEU A 170 1.95 -5.62 14.11
CA LEU A 170 2.74 -4.89 13.08
C LEU A 170 4.22 -5.21 13.14
N ASN A 171 4.78 -5.29 14.35
CA ASN A 171 6.20 -5.57 14.57
C ASN A 171 6.63 -6.97 14.12
N GLN A 172 5.70 -7.80 13.61
CA GLN A 172 5.99 -9.11 13.06
C GLN A 172 6.23 -9.09 11.55
N PHE A 173 5.95 -7.98 10.86
CA PHE A 173 6.03 -7.90 9.41
C PHE A 173 7.19 -7.01 8.98
N VAL A 174 7.94 -7.48 7.98
CA VAL A 174 9.03 -6.75 7.34
C VAL A 174 8.90 -6.87 5.82
N VAL A 175 9.55 -5.98 5.09
CA VAL A 175 9.69 -6.09 3.64
C VAL A 175 11.09 -6.62 3.34
N ASN A 176 11.18 -7.66 2.51
CA ASN A 176 12.45 -8.26 2.10
C ASN A 176 13.08 -7.52 0.91
N ASP A 177 14.26 -7.96 0.48
CA ASP A 177 14.98 -7.36 -0.67
C ASP A 177 14.24 -7.53 -2.01
N GLN A 178 13.29 -8.47 -2.09
CA GLN A 178 12.39 -8.66 -3.22
C GLN A 178 11.13 -7.78 -3.16
N ASN A 179 11.02 -6.87 -2.19
CA ASN A 179 9.85 -6.04 -1.94
C ASN A 179 8.57 -6.84 -1.60
N GLU A 180 8.74 -8.05 -1.06
CA GLU A 180 7.67 -8.90 -0.57
C GLU A 180 7.54 -8.77 0.95
N VAL A 181 6.32 -8.90 1.46
CA VAL A 181 6.07 -8.86 2.90
C VAL A 181 6.38 -10.23 3.49
N ALA A 182 7.23 -10.27 4.51
CA ALA A 182 7.61 -11.48 5.24
C ALA A 182 7.18 -11.41 6.71
N TRP A 183 6.84 -12.57 7.30
CA TRP A 183 6.45 -12.69 8.69
C TRP A 183 7.56 -13.30 9.56
N LEU A 184 8.14 -12.49 10.47
CA LEU A 184 9.30 -12.82 11.31
C LEU A 184 9.13 -14.07 12.19
N GLN A 185 7.92 -14.36 12.70
CA GLN A 185 7.67 -15.45 13.65
C GLN A 185 7.14 -16.73 12.99
N GLY A 186 6.50 -16.61 11.82
CA GLY A 186 5.94 -17.74 11.06
C GLY A 186 7.00 -18.47 10.24
N GLU A 187 7.90 -17.70 9.64
CA GLU A 187 8.95 -18.16 8.74
C GLU A 187 10.28 -17.96 9.45
N ARG A 188 11.05 -19.04 9.64
CA ARG A 188 12.46 -18.89 10.04
C ARG A 188 13.16 -18.11 8.93
N VAL A 189 13.30 -16.80 9.09
CA VAL A 189 14.10 -15.95 8.22
C VAL A 189 15.56 -16.38 8.43
N VAL A 190 16.01 -17.33 7.61
CA VAL A 190 17.41 -17.72 7.52
C VAL A 190 18.10 -16.70 6.62
N ALA A 191 19.03 -15.97 7.23
CA ALA A 191 20.00 -15.03 6.64
C ALA A 191 19.44 -13.68 6.15
N GLY A 192 19.64 -12.62 6.96
CA GLY A 192 19.71 -11.25 6.43
C GLY A 192 19.21 -10.12 7.34
N VAL A 193 18.26 -10.36 8.24
CA VAL A 193 17.54 -9.27 8.94
C VAL A 193 18.28 -8.73 10.19
N GLY A 194 19.34 -9.40 10.65
CA GLY A 194 20.14 -8.95 11.81
C GLY A 194 20.90 -7.64 11.59
N ASP A 195 21.29 -7.35 10.35
CA ASP A 195 22.15 -6.20 10.04
C ASP A 195 21.37 -4.88 9.95
N PHE A 196 20.05 -4.92 9.75
CA PHE A 196 19.21 -3.72 9.63
C PHE A 196 18.90 -3.05 10.98
N PHE A 197 18.71 -3.81 12.06
CA PHE A 197 18.46 -3.22 13.39
C PHE A 197 19.74 -2.67 14.04
N THR A 198 20.91 -3.11 13.58
CA THR A 198 22.21 -2.67 14.14
C THR A 198 22.82 -1.50 13.36
N SER A 199 22.54 -1.35 12.06
CA SER A 199 23.09 -0.24 11.26
C SER A 199 22.51 1.13 11.66
N GLY A 200 21.21 1.22 11.95
CA GLY A 200 20.58 2.48 12.37
C GLY A 200 21.09 3.01 13.72
N LEU A 201 21.44 2.12 14.66
CA LEU A 201 22.09 2.51 15.92
C LEU A 201 23.57 2.88 15.72
N ARG A 202 24.25 2.23 14.78
CA ARG A 202 25.66 2.45 14.50
C ARG A 202 25.94 3.73 13.71
N ASP A 203 24.99 4.19 12.88
CA ASP A 203 25.07 5.51 12.23
C ASP A 203 24.78 6.67 13.17
N LEU A 204 23.96 6.46 14.21
CA LEU A 204 23.80 7.44 15.28
C LEU A 204 25.05 7.53 16.18
N GLU A 205 25.74 6.40 16.41
CA GLU A 205 27.01 6.40 17.15
C GLU A 205 28.17 6.99 16.32
N SER A 206 28.15 6.82 14.99
CA SER A 206 29.14 7.43 14.09
C SER A 206 28.95 8.95 14.00
N GLN A 207 27.71 9.44 13.91
CA GLN A 207 27.41 10.87 13.89
C GLN A 207 27.67 11.56 15.23
N TRP A 208 27.59 10.85 16.36
CA TRP A 208 27.97 11.40 17.66
C TRP A 208 29.49 11.44 17.89
N ARG A 209 30.25 10.51 17.29
CA ARG A 209 31.73 10.52 17.34
C ARG A 209 32.38 11.50 16.36
N GLN A 210 31.64 12.05 15.41
CA GLN A 210 32.22 12.80 14.29
C GLN A 210 31.75 14.26 14.19
N GLY A 211 31.35 14.86 15.31
CA GLY A 211 31.18 16.31 15.43
C GLY A 211 31.24 16.79 16.87
N GLU A 212 32.42 17.18 17.36
CA GLU A 212 32.74 18.60 17.65
C GLU A 212 34.19 18.75 18.21
N GLU A 213 35.15 19.12 17.34
CA GLU A 213 36.18 20.10 17.69
C GLU A 213 36.18 21.14 16.56
N ILE A 214 35.33 22.15 16.72
CA ILE A 214 35.35 23.38 15.94
C ILE A 214 36.20 24.37 16.73
N GLY A 215 37.20 24.96 16.08
CA GLY A 215 38.32 25.64 16.73
C GLY A 215 37.95 26.82 17.64
N ALA A 216 38.72 26.95 18.73
CA ALA A 216 38.83 28.18 19.50
C ALA A 216 40.21 28.79 19.23
N GLY A 217 40.25 29.73 18.30
CA GLY A 217 41.32 30.72 18.23
C GLY A 217 40.99 31.87 19.17
N ILE A 218 41.86 32.10 20.17
CA ILE A 218 42.23 33.44 20.68
C ILE A 218 43.72 33.37 21.00
#